data_AF-A0A7W0YQ67-F1
#
_entry.id   AF-A0A7W0YQ67-F1
#
_cell.length_a   1.000
_cell.length_b   1.000
_cell.length_c   1.000
_cell.angle_alpha   90.00
_cell.angle_beta   90.00
_cell.angle_gamma   90.00
#
_symmetry.space_group_name_H-M   'P 1'
#
loop_
_entity.id
_entity.type
_entity.pdbx_description
1 polymer ?
#
loop_
_entity_poly.entity_id
_entity_poly.type
_entity_poly.pdbx_seq_one_letter_code
_entity_poly.pdbx_strand_id
1 'polypeptide(L)'
;MEAAGESRRKLVEEIVGRLVRRHSTAAVLFHHAVAERLGLGPTDHKCLDVLREREAMTGSQLAAITGLTSGAITGVVARLERAGYLR
;
A
#
# COMPACT_ATOMS: atom_id res chain seq x y z
N MET A 1 -6.99 24.16 -33.50
CA MET A 1 -6.26 24.08 -32.21
C MET A 1 -7.16 23.76 -31.02
N GLU A 2 -8.40 24.26 -30.98
CA GLU A 2 -9.35 24.08 -29.87
C GLU A 2 -9.83 22.62 -29.65
N ALA A 3 -10.12 21.88 -30.72
CA ALA A 3 -10.59 20.49 -30.66
C ALA A 3 -9.56 19.50 -30.06
N ALA A 4 -8.27 19.72 -30.28
CA ALA A 4 -7.21 18.88 -29.69
C ALA A 4 -7.07 19.12 -28.18
N GLY A 5 -7.29 20.35 -27.72
CA GLY A 5 -7.34 20.68 -26.29
C GLY A 5 -8.52 20.01 -25.58
N GLU A 6 -9.69 20.02 -26.22
CA GLU A 6 -10.91 19.37 -25.72
C GLU A 6 -10.79 17.84 -25.67
N SER A 7 -10.20 17.21 -26.71
CA SER A 7 -9.95 15.77 -26.72
C SER A 7 -8.98 15.34 -25.62
N ARG A 8 -7.88 16.09 -25.42
CA ARG A 8 -6.93 15.84 -24.32
C ARG A 8 -7.60 15.96 -22.96
N ARG A 9 -8.45 16.97 -22.75
CA ARG A 9 -9.17 17.18 -21.48
C ARG A 9 -10.07 15.99 -21.14
N LYS A 10 -10.85 15.51 -22.12
CA LYS A 10 -11.71 14.32 -21.95
C LYS A 10 -10.91 13.07 -21.58
N LEU A 11 -9.76 12.85 -22.23
CA LEU A 11 -8.89 11.71 -21.89
C LEU A 11 -8.34 11.81 -20.47
N VAL A 12 -7.91 13.01 -20.03
CA VAL A 12 -7.44 13.22 -18.66
C VAL A 12 -8.57 12.97 -17.65
N GLU A 13 -9.78 13.45 -17.92
CA GLU A 13 -10.95 13.20 -17.07
C GLU A 13 -11.32 11.73 -17.00
N GLU A 14 -11.24 11.00 -18.12
CA GLU A 14 -11.48 9.56 -18.13
C GLU A 14 -10.42 8.78 -17.34
N ILE A 15 -9.14 9.11 -17.55
CA ILE A 15 -8.03 8.43 -16.88
C ILE A 15 -8.05 8.72 -15.38
N VAL A 16 -7.97 9.99 -14.99
CA VAL A 16 -7.86 10.40 -13.58
C VAL A 16 -9.17 10.16 -12.84
N GLY A 17 -10.30 10.43 -13.50
CA GLY A 17 -11.61 10.21 -12.93
C GLY A 17 -11.92 8.73 -12.82
N ARG A 18 -12.09 8.03 -13.92
CA ARG A 18 -12.68 6.68 -13.88
C ARG A 18 -11.64 5.58 -13.70
N LEU A 19 -10.60 5.57 -14.53
CA LEU A 19 -9.67 4.45 -14.62
C LEU A 19 -8.77 4.35 -13.39
N VAL A 20 -8.16 5.46 -12.96
CA VAL A 20 -7.30 5.52 -11.78
C VAL A 20 -8.09 5.17 -10.52
N ARG A 21 -9.32 5.69 -10.35
CA ARG A 21 -10.15 5.33 -9.19
C ARG A 21 -10.46 3.83 -9.16
N ARG A 22 -10.90 3.25 -10.29
CA ARG A 22 -11.20 1.81 -10.37
C ARG A 22 -9.96 0.96 -10.11
N HIS A 23 -8.82 1.35 -10.65
CA HIS A 23 -7.55 0.67 -10.43
C HIS A 23 -7.14 0.73 -8.95
N SER A 24 -7.21 1.91 -8.34
CA SER A 24 -6.90 2.11 -6.92
C SER A 24 -7.77 1.23 -6.01
N THR A 25 -9.09 1.22 -6.24
CA THR A 25 -10.01 0.34 -5.50
C THR A 25 -9.64 -1.13 -5.67
N ALA A 26 -9.36 -1.58 -6.90
CA ALA A 26 -8.98 -2.96 -7.16
C ALA A 26 -7.67 -3.34 -6.45
N ALA A 27 -6.67 -2.45 -6.45
CA ALA A 27 -5.40 -2.66 -5.78
C ALA A 27 -5.57 -2.80 -4.26
N VAL A 28 -6.38 -1.93 -3.64
CA VAL A 28 -6.69 -2.03 -2.19
C VAL A 28 -7.37 -3.37 -1.89
N LEU A 29 -8.42 -3.73 -2.63
CA LEU A 29 -9.15 -4.98 -2.40
C LEU A 29 -8.27 -6.22 -2.59
N PHE A 30 -7.38 -6.21 -3.59
CA PHE A 30 -6.40 -7.26 -3.79
C PHE A 30 -5.49 -7.43 -2.57
N HIS A 31 -4.91 -6.34 -2.06
CA HIS A 31 -4.03 -6.40 -0.88
C HIS A 31 -4.77 -6.80 0.40
N HIS A 32 -6.03 -6.41 0.55
CA HIS A 32 -6.87 -6.91 1.64
C HIS A 32 -7.05 -8.43 1.57
N ALA A 33 -7.40 -8.97 0.40
CA ALA A 33 -7.56 -10.42 0.23
C ALA A 33 -6.25 -11.19 0.47
N VAL A 34 -5.10 -10.62 0.07
CA VAL A 34 -3.79 -11.20 0.40
C VAL A 34 -3.54 -11.19 1.90
N ALA A 35 -3.82 -10.07 2.59
CA ALA A 35 -3.66 -9.97 4.03
C ALA A 35 -4.49 -11.02 4.78
N GLU A 36 -5.76 -11.20 4.40
CA GLU A 36 -6.65 -12.22 4.97
C GLU A 36 -6.09 -13.63 4.79
N ARG A 37 -5.59 -13.97 3.60
CA ARG A 37 -4.96 -15.27 3.33
C ARG A 37 -3.69 -15.52 4.16
N LEU A 38 -3.00 -14.46 4.57
CA LEU A 38 -1.82 -14.52 5.43
C LEU A 38 -2.17 -14.48 6.93
N GLY A 39 -3.45 -14.32 7.28
CA GLY A 39 -3.89 -14.12 8.68
C GLY A 39 -3.46 -12.77 9.26
N LEU A 40 -3.25 -11.76 8.41
CA LEU A 40 -2.73 -10.45 8.78
C LEU A 40 -3.77 -9.33 8.60
N GLY A 41 -3.61 -8.24 9.34
CA GLY A 41 -4.29 -6.99 9.03
C GLY A 41 -3.70 -6.33 7.77
N PRO A 42 -4.45 -5.47 7.05
CA PRO A 42 -3.96 -4.80 5.84
C PRO A 42 -2.68 -3.98 6.06
N THR A 43 -2.59 -3.29 7.20
CA THR A 43 -1.38 -2.54 7.59
C THR A 43 -0.19 -3.45 7.83
N ASP A 44 -0.39 -4.56 8.54
CA ASP A 44 0.67 -5.53 8.83
C ASP A 44 1.19 -6.18 7.55
N HIS A 45 0.27 -6.56 6.65
CA HIS A 45 0.60 -7.06 5.33
C HIS A 45 1.47 -6.06 4.57
N LYS A 46 1.12 -4.77 4.57
CA LYS A 46 1.89 -3.76 3.83
C LYS A 46 3.26 -3.49 4.44
N CYS A 47 3.38 -3.48 5.75
CA CYS A 47 4.69 -3.41 6.40
C CYS A 47 5.54 -4.64 6.08
N LEU A 48 4.96 -5.85 6.08
CA LEU A 48 5.66 -7.07 5.69
C LEU A 48 6.11 -7.05 4.23
N ASP A 49 5.29 -6.53 3.32
CA ASP A 49 5.60 -6.35 1.90
C ASP A 49 6.83 -5.46 1.72
N VAL A 50 6.85 -4.30 2.38
CA VAL A 50 7.99 -3.36 2.39
C VAL A 50 9.25 -4.00 2.98
N LEU A 51 9.12 -4.77 4.06
CA LEU A 51 10.23 -5.47 4.69
C LEU A 51 10.80 -6.60 3.82
N ARG A 52 10.00 -7.18 2.90
CA ARG A 52 10.45 -8.24 1.98
C ARG A 52 11.11 -7.70 0.72
N GLU A 53 10.68 -6.54 0.24
CA GLU A 53 11.25 -5.91 -0.96
C GLU A 53 12.62 -5.27 -0.70
N ARG A 54 12.92 -4.93 0.56
CA ARG A 54 14.11 -4.17 0.93
C ARG A 54 15.03 -4.99 1.82
N GLU A 55 16.30 -4.60 1.85
CA GLU A 55 17.26 -5.12 2.83
C GLU A 55 16.84 -4.76 4.27
N ALA A 56 17.54 -5.35 5.26
CA ALA A 56 17.28 -5.11 6.67
C ALA A 56 17.17 -3.60 6.98
N MET A 57 16.06 -3.20 7.61
CA MET A 57 15.77 -1.81 7.92
C MET A 57 15.37 -1.63 9.38
N THR A 58 15.60 -0.45 9.92
CA THR A 58 15.16 -0.07 11.26
C THR A 58 13.65 0.21 11.29
N GLY A 59 13.04 0.11 12.47
CA GLY A 59 11.63 0.51 12.65
C GLY A 59 11.37 1.98 12.30
N SER A 60 12.35 2.88 12.50
CA SER A 60 12.25 4.28 12.10
C SER A 60 12.24 4.48 10.57
N GLN A 61 13.01 3.68 9.83
CA GLN A 61 12.97 3.69 8.37
C GLN A 61 11.64 3.17 7.85
N LEU A 62 11.12 2.09 8.45
CA LEU A 62 9.80 1.57 8.09
C LEU A 62 8.69 2.62 8.35
N ALA A 63 8.73 3.28 9.51
CA ALA A 63 7.81 4.38 9.85
C ALA A 63 7.83 5.50 8.79
N ALA A 64 9.01 5.90 8.34
CA ALA A 64 9.18 6.94 7.33
C ALA A 64 8.60 6.55 5.96
N ILE A 65 8.76 5.28 5.56
CA ILE A 65 8.22 4.77 4.29
C ILE A 65 6.70 4.67 4.33
N THR A 66 6.14 4.15 5.43
CA THR A 66 4.69 3.89 5.53
C THR A 66 3.88 5.07 6.05
N GLY A 67 4.52 6.12 6.57
CA GLY A 67 3.86 7.25 7.23
C GLY A 67 3.19 6.88 8.56
N LEU A 68 3.58 5.75 9.16
CA LEU A 68 3.02 5.29 10.43
C LEU A 68 3.81 5.87 11.60
N THR A 69 3.15 6.04 12.74
CA THR A 69 3.84 6.44 13.97
C THR A 69 4.76 5.32 14.47
N SER A 70 5.80 5.68 15.22
CA SER A 70 6.70 4.69 15.83
C SER A 70 5.95 3.67 16.69
N GLY A 71 4.94 4.10 17.45
CA GLY A 71 4.10 3.21 18.26
C GLY A 71 3.28 2.22 17.41
N ALA A 72 2.75 2.67 16.27
CA ALA A 72 2.07 1.79 15.32
C ALA A 72 3.04 0.76 14.73
N ILE A 73 4.26 1.17 14.36
CA ILE A 73 5.30 0.25 13.88
C ILE A 73 5.67 -0.79 14.94
N THR A 74 5.87 -0.40 16.19
CA THR A 74 6.14 -1.36 17.28
C THR A 74 5.03 -2.41 17.38
N GLY A 75 3.76 -1.98 17.28
CA GLY A 75 2.63 -2.89 17.28
C GLY A 75 2.60 -3.83 16.07
N VAL A 76 2.93 -3.33 14.89
CA VAL A 76 3.04 -4.13 13.66
C VAL A 76 4.13 -5.18 13.78
N VAL A 77 5.35 -4.78 14.20
CA VAL A 77 6.49 -5.69 14.38
C VAL A 77 6.12 -6.82 15.34
N ALA A 78 5.54 -6.49 16.50
CA ALA A 78 5.12 -7.51 17.47
C ALA A 78 4.05 -8.46 16.91
N ARG A 79 3.13 -7.98 16.06
CA ARG A 79 2.14 -8.85 15.38
C ARG A 79 2.80 -9.76 14.35
N LEU A 80 3.75 -9.24 13.57
CA LEU A 80 4.47 -10.01 12.55
C LEU A 80 5.41 -11.06 13.15
N GLU A 81 6.09 -10.76 14.26
CA GLU A 81 6.88 -11.73 15.04
C GLU A 81 5.99 -12.85 15.57
N ARG A 82 4.85 -12.52 16.21
CA ARG A 82 3.89 -13.53 16.70
C ARG A 82 3.31 -14.39 15.57
N ALA A 83 3.14 -13.83 14.39
CA ALA A 83 2.68 -14.54 13.20
C ALA A 83 3.80 -15.32 12.48
N GLY A 84 5.04 -15.27 12.98
CA GLY A 84 6.19 -16.02 12.45
C GLY A 84 6.79 -15.46 11.16
N TYR A 85 6.46 -14.22 10.80
CA TYR A 85 7.00 -13.56 9.61
C TYR A 85 8.33 -12.86 9.85
N LEU A 86 8.63 -12.50 11.10
CA LEU A 86 9.89 -11.90 11.53
C LEU A 86 10.57 -12.80 12.56
N ARG A 87 11.88 -12.66 12.70
CA ARG A 87 12.75 -13.37 13.65
C ARG A 87 13.58 -12.41 14.45
#